data_AF-A0A939EKN2-F1
#
_entry.id   AF-A0A939EKN2-F1
#
_cell.length_a   1.000
_cell.length_b   1.000
_cell.length_c   1.000
_cell.angle_alpha   90.00
_cell.angle_beta   90.00
_cell.angle_gamma   90.00
#
_symmetry.space_group_name_H-M   'P 1'
#
loop_
_entity.id
_entity.type
_entity.pdbx_description
1 polymer ?
#
loop_
_entity_poly.entity_id
_entity_poly.type
_entity_poly.pdbx_seq_one_letter_code
_entity_poly.pdbx_strand_id
1 'polypeptide(L)'
;MMLAAKRPKLRNLGQPDQKIAPAFSLSVGLIALVGSGLWGLGHHQTLSLTQLLLGHAIFNACAILWCWTLRPGGRFDSLAILLFACLGPIGGLGILIIAITCACSPMAPPNREKWYAELNQSQTDDLYADIHRKVVNNRMYPRDLAHNLSNFRDVMKRGDIGDKQRLLGVVALKYDRRFLPVILSALNDPAPSVRVQAAAAYTKLQNQFRAQRMTLEAEPFPETHAQAKRQIRQCCEVLESGFQDHSVCEALIEKLEILWAHFGASIQDPLIRAACKRLQTQIPKLSSPREESSGSQDLTTMFLADRKLGVSHE
;
A
#
# COMPACT_ATOMS: atom_id res chain seq x y z
N MET A 1 -13.55 -18.41 -34.31
CA MET A 1 -12.20 -18.95 -34.06
C MET A 1 -11.55 -18.10 -32.97
N MET A 2 -11.64 -18.55 -31.71
CA MET A 2 -11.14 -17.83 -30.53
C MET A 2 -9.62 -18.05 -30.38
N LEU A 3 -8.84 -16.97 -30.48
CA LEU A 3 -7.41 -16.98 -30.19
C LEU A 3 -7.21 -17.02 -28.67
N ALA A 4 -6.83 -18.19 -28.16
CA ALA A 4 -6.39 -18.39 -26.79
C ALA A 4 -5.06 -17.67 -26.57
N ALA A 5 -5.09 -16.56 -25.82
CA ALA A 5 -3.89 -15.83 -25.42
C ALA A 5 -3.03 -16.71 -24.49
N LYS A 6 -1.91 -17.18 -25.03
CA LYS A 6 -0.88 -17.96 -24.34
C LYS A 6 -0.26 -17.09 -23.24
N ARG A 7 -0.62 -17.34 -21.97
CA ARG A 7 -0.05 -16.60 -20.83
C ARG A 7 1.47 -16.82 -20.77
N PRO A 8 2.28 -15.76 -20.57
CA PRO A 8 3.71 -15.89 -20.45
C PRO A 8 4.03 -16.76 -19.23
N LYS A 9 4.83 -17.81 -19.46
CA LYS A 9 5.36 -18.70 -18.43
C LYS A 9 6.27 -17.85 -17.54
N LEU A 10 5.78 -17.44 -16.38
CA LEU A 10 6.60 -16.72 -15.40
C LEU A 10 7.82 -17.57 -15.10
N ARG A 11 8.98 -17.05 -15.51
CA ARG A 11 10.29 -17.65 -15.27
C ARG A 11 10.44 -17.74 -13.76
N ASN A 12 10.55 -18.96 -13.24
CA ASN A 12 10.97 -19.21 -11.86
C ASN A 12 12.29 -18.47 -11.64
N LEU A 13 12.22 -17.26 -11.06
CA LEU A 13 13.37 -16.59 -10.48
C LEU A 13 13.84 -17.51 -9.36
N GLY A 14 14.99 -18.15 -9.58
CA GLY A 14 15.49 -19.24 -8.75
C GLY A 14 15.38 -18.92 -7.28
N GLN A 15 14.74 -19.82 -6.52
CA GLN A 15 14.92 -19.83 -5.09
C GLN A 15 16.42 -19.88 -4.82
N PRO A 16 17.00 -18.92 -4.07
CA PRO A 16 18.41 -18.97 -3.73
C PRO A 16 18.67 -20.31 -3.02
N ASP A 17 19.72 -21.01 -3.45
CA ASP A 17 20.13 -22.33 -2.95
C ASP A 17 20.14 -22.34 -1.41
N GLN A 18 19.10 -22.91 -0.80
CA GLN A 18 18.93 -22.99 0.66
C GLN A 18 20.01 -23.84 1.35
N LYS A 19 20.87 -24.53 0.58
CA LYS A 19 21.91 -25.42 1.10
C LYS A 19 23.09 -24.69 1.74
N ILE A 20 23.25 -23.39 1.54
CA ILE A 20 24.41 -22.62 2.04
C ILE A 20 24.23 -22.19 3.52
N ALA A 21 22.98 -22.07 4.00
CA ALA A 21 22.68 -21.56 5.34
C ALA A 21 23.25 -22.39 6.52
N PRO A 22 23.19 -23.74 6.56
CA PRO A 22 23.65 -24.49 7.72
C PRO A 22 25.19 -24.50 7.85
N ALA A 23 25.93 -24.46 6.74
CA ALA A 23 27.39 -24.43 6.76
C ALA A 23 27.93 -23.13 7.36
N PHE A 24 27.24 -22.01 7.10
CA PHE A 24 27.61 -20.70 7.65
C PHE A 24 27.45 -20.66 9.17
N SER A 25 26.29 -21.07 9.70
CA SER A 25 26.04 -21.05 11.15
C SER A 25 26.99 -21.96 11.94
N LEU A 26 27.38 -23.10 11.38
CA LEU A 26 28.37 -24.00 11.99
C LEU A 26 29.77 -23.37 12.03
N SER A 27 30.18 -22.66 10.97
CA SER A 27 31.47 -21.99 10.93
C SER A 27 31.60 -20.88 11.99
N VAL A 28 30.53 -20.10 12.20
CA VAL A 28 30.48 -19.03 13.22
C VAL A 28 30.55 -19.62 14.63
N GLY A 29 29.82 -20.70 14.89
CA GLY A 29 29.86 -21.40 16.19
C GLY A 29 31.25 -21.97 16.52
N LEU A 30 31.93 -22.58 15.54
CA LEU A 30 33.29 -23.11 15.72
C LEU A 30 34.30 -22.00 16.00
N ILE A 31 34.24 -20.88 15.28
CA ILE A 31 35.11 -19.72 15.51
C ILE A 31 34.92 -19.21 16.95
N ALA A 32 33.68 -19.03 17.39
CA ALA A 32 33.38 -18.57 18.75
C ALA A 32 33.90 -19.52 19.84
N LEU A 33 33.84 -20.83 19.61
CA LEU A 33 34.34 -21.84 20.56
C LEU A 33 35.87 -21.83 20.65
N VAL A 34 36.56 -21.70 19.51
CA VAL A 34 38.03 -21.56 19.47
C VAL A 34 38.46 -20.27 20.17
N GLY A 35 37.80 -19.14 19.91
CA GLY A 35 38.09 -17.86 20.58
C GLY A 35 37.93 -17.94 22.10
N SER A 36 36.90 -18.66 22.57
CA SER A 36 36.65 -18.87 24.00
C SER A 36 37.71 -19.76 24.65
N GLY A 37 38.15 -20.82 23.96
CA GLY A 37 39.21 -21.71 24.43
C GLY A 37 40.57 -21.02 24.53
N LEU A 38 40.91 -20.19 23.54
CA LEU A 38 42.14 -19.39 23.55
C LEU A 38 42.15 -18.37 24.71
N TRP A 39 40.99 -17.79 25.04
CA TRP A 39 40.86 -16.89 26.18
C TRP A 39 41.08 -17.59 27.52
N GLY A 40 40.53 -18.81 27.69
CA GLY A 40 40.77 -19.64 28.88
C GLY A 40 42.24 -20.03 29.05
N LEU A 41 42.91 -20.43 27.97
CA LEU A 41 44.35 -20.75 27.98
C LEU A 41 45.21 -19.51 28.27
N GLY A 42 44.83 -18.36 27.71
CA GLY A 42 45.48 -17.08 27.95
C GLY A 42 45.30 -16.54 29.37
N HIS A 43 44.32 -17.01 30.13
CA HIS A 43 44.19 -16.69 31.56
C HIS A 43 45.16 -17.54 32.42
N HIS A 44 45.52 -18.75 31.95
CA HIS A 44 46.43 -19.65 32.66
C HIS A 44 47.91 -19.33 32.39
N GLN A 45 48.22 -18.75 31.24
CA GLN A 45 49.52 -18.14 30.95
C GLN A 45 49.45 -16.68 31.40
N THR A 46 50.46 -16.15 32.10
CA THR A 46 50.42 -14.83 32.75
C THR A 46 50.38 -13.64 31.75
N LEU A 47 49.38 -13.58 30.89
CA LEU A 47 49.14 -12.46 29.97
C LEU A 47 48.64 -11.26 30.76
N SER A 48 49.12 -10.08 30.38
CA SER A 48 48.60 -8.86 30.98
C SER A 48 47.15 -8.62 30.52
N LEU A 49 46.35 -7.98 31.38
CA LEU A 49 44.96 -7.65 31.07
C LEU A 49 44.82 -6.86 29.76
N THR A 50 45.81 -6.00 29.44
CA THR A 50 45.82 -5.22 28.21
C THR A 50 45.99 -6.08 26.96
N GLN A 51 46.86 -7.08 27.01
CA GLN A 51 47.03 -8.05 25.90
C GLN A 51 45.76 -8.87 25.70
N LEU A 52 45.10 -9.26 26.81
CA LEU A 52 43.85 -10.01 26.77
C LEU A 52 42.72 -9.18 26.13
N LEU A 53 42.58 -7.92 26.52
CA LEU A 53 41.57 -7.00 25.95
C LEU A 53 41.84 -6.70 24.47
N LEU A 54 43.11 -6.47 24.09
CA LEU A 54 43.47 -6.19 22.70
C LEU A 54 43.22 -7.42 21.81
N GLY A 55 43.59 -8.61 22.27
CA GLY A 55 43.31 -9.87 21.57
C GLY A 55 41.81 -10.10 21.39
N HIS A 56 41.02 -9.81 22.44
CA HIS A 56 39.56 -9.90 22.36
C HIS A 56 38.97 -8.92 21.35
N ALA A 57 39.42 -7.66 21.34
CA ALA A 57 38.95 -6.64 20.41
C ALA A 57 39.26 -7.01 18.94
N ILE A 58 40.48 -7.48 18.66
CA ILE A 58 40.89 -7.92 17.31
C ILE A 58 40.03 -9.10 16.86
N PHE A 59 39.84 -10.09 17.72
CA PHE A 59 39.03 -11.26 17.40
C PHE A 59 37.58 -10.90 17.06
N ASN A 60 36.95 -10.02 17.86
CA ASN A 60 35.59 -9.53 17.59
C ASN A 60 35.52 -8.78 16.25
N ALA A 61 36.49 -7.90 15.96
CA ALA A 61 36.53 -7.16 14.70
C ALA A 61 36.62 -8.10 13.48
N CYS A 62 37.46 -9.14 13.54
CA CYS A 62 37.57 -10.15 12.50
C CYS A 62 36.26 -10.95 12.34
N ALA A 63 35.62 -11.34 13.43
CA ALA A 63 34.35 -12.08 13.40
C ALA A 63 33.21 -11.25 12.79
N ILE A 64 33.12 -9.97 13.15
CA ILE A 64 32.14 -9.03 12.58
C ILE A 64 32.40 -8.83 11.08
N LEU A 65 33.66 -8.60 10.69
CA LEU A 65 34.04 -8.44 9.29
C LEU A 65 33.71 -9.69 8.46
N TRP A 66 33.97 -10.88 9.00
CA TRP A 66 33.63 -12.16 8.38
C TRP A 66 32.11 -12.35 8.21
N CYS A 67 31.31 -12.00 9.23
CA CYS A 67 29.86 -12.00 9.12
C CYS A 67 29.36 -11.00 8.07
N TRP A 68 30.04 -9.85 7.95
CA TRP A 68 29.69 -8.80 7.00
C TRP A 68 30.07 -9.12 5.56
N THR A 69 31.08 -9.95 5.31
CA THR A 69 31.44 -10.39 3.95
C THR A 69 30.57 -11.54 3.46
N LEU A 70 30.01 -12.34 4.37
CA LEU A 70 29.21 -13.53 4.03
C LEU A 70 27.70 -13.28 3.92
N ARG A 71 27.23 -12.05 4.26
CA ARG A 71 25.82 -11.57 4.24
C ARG A 71 24.79 -12.60 3.74
N PRO A 72 24.32 -13.51 4.60
CA PRO A 72 23.01 -14.11 4.39
C PRO A 72 21.99 -12.98 4.55
N GLY A 73 20.95 -12.92 3.72
CA GLY A 73 19.87 -11.93 3.87
C GLY A 73 18.94 -12.22 5.06
N GLY A 74 19.48 -12.76 6.18
CA GLY A 74 18.72 -13.38 7.25
C GLY A 74 18.48 -12.44 8.44
N ARG A 75 17.27 -12.52 9.04
CA ARG A 75 16.92 -11.81 10.28
C ARG A 75 17.71 -12.28 11.51
N PHE A 76 18.38 -13.42 11.43
CA PHE A 76 19.14 -14.02 12.54
C PHE A 76 20.55 -13.45 12.69
N ASP A 77 21.09 -12.79 11.65
CA ASP A 77 22.47 -12.33 11.65
C ASP A 77 22.69 -11.16 12.62
N SER A 78 21.73 -10.24 12.72
CA SER A 78 21.80 -9.11 13.66
C SER A 78 21.71 -9.54 15.13
N LEU A 79 20.88 -10.55 15.43
CA LEU A 79 20.70 -11.05 16.79
C LEU A 79 21.91 -11.88 17.25
N ALA A 80 22.54 -12.64 16.34
CA ALA A 80 23.78 -13.34 16.61
C ALA A 80 24.93 -12.35 16.91
N ILE A 81 25.07 -11.30 16.10
CA ILE A 81 26.09 -10.25 16.34
C ILE A 81 25.85 -9.56 17.69
N LEU A 82 24.59 -9.26 18.03
CA LEU A 82 24.23 -8.61 19.29
C LEU A 82 24.54 -9.51 20.51
N LEU A 83 24.16 -10.79 20.47
CA LEU A 83 24.43 -11.74 21.56
C LEU A 83 25.93 -11.95 21.78
N PHE A 84 26.70 -12.02 20.69
CA PHE A 84 28.15 -12.15 20.77
C PHE A 84 28.80 -10.90 21.38
N ALA A 85 28.37 -9.71 20.93
CA ALA A 85 28.89 -8.45 21.42
C ALA A 85 28.58 -8.20 22.92
N CYS A 86 27.40 -8.60 23.39
CA CYS A 86 26.97 -8.34 24.77
C CYS A 86 27.46 -9.37 25.79
N LEU A 87 27.56 -10.65 25.42
CA LEU A 87 27.89 -11.73 26.36
C LEU A 87 29.29 -12.33 26.14
N GLY A 88 30.04 -11.82 25.16
CA GLY A 88 31.38 -12.30 24.82
C GLY A 88 31.40 -13.80 24.53
N PRO A 89 32.32 -14.58 25.13
CA PRO A 89 32.45 -16.01 24.85
C PRO A 89 31.19 -16.83 25.22
N ILE A 90 30.43 -16.40 26.23
CA ILE A 90 29.15 -17.04 26.61
C ILE A 90 28.10 -16.81 25.53
N GLY A 91 28.12 -15.64 24.87
CA GLY A 91 27.24 -15.35 23.72
C GLY A 91 27.47 -16.31 22.56
N GLY A 92 28.72 -16.76 22.36
CA GLY A 92 29.08 -17.79 21.38
C GLY A 92 28.37 -19.13 21.61
N LEU A 93 28.26 -19.57 22.87
CA LEU A 93 27.51 -20.78 23.23
C LEU A 93 26.00 -20.61 22.94
N GLY A 94 25.45 -19.43 23.22
CA GLY A 94 24.05 -19.13 22.90
C GLY A 94 23.75 -19.23 21.40
N ILE A 95 24.64 -18.68 20.56
CA ILE A 95 24.52 -18.76 19.09
C ILE A 95 24.65 -20.20 18.61
N LEU A 96 25.58 -20.98 19.18
CA LEU A 96 25.75 -22.40 18.85
C LEU A 96 24.50 -23.21 19.18
N ILE A 97 23.89 -22.99 20.36
CA ILE A 97 22.65 -23.65 20.75
C ILE A 97 21.51 -23.27 19.81
N ILE A 98 21.37 -21.99 19.45
CA ILE A 98 20.36 -21.54 18.49
C ILE A 98 20.61 -22.18 17.11
N ALA A 99 21.85 -22.22 16.64
CA ALA A 99 22.21 -22.83 15.36
C ALA A 99 21.91 -24.33 15.33
N ILE A 100 22.27 -25.08 16.38
CA ILE A 100 21.96 -26.50 16.52
C ILE A 100 20.44 -26.70 16.58
N THR A 101 19.73 -25.89 17.36
CA THR A 101 18.27 -25.98 17.47
C THR A 101 17.61 -25.71 16.12
N CYS A 102 18.09 -24.74 15.34
CA CYS A 102 17.61 -24.45 13.99
C CYS A 102 17.98 -25.54 12.97
N ALA A 103 19.15 -26.18 13.10
CA ALA A 103 19.61 -27.24 12.20
C ALA A 103 18.96 -28.60 12.49
N CYS A 104 18.68 -28.89 13.76
CA CYS A 104 18.05 -30.14 14.22
C CYS A 104 16.53 -30.04 14.24
N SER A 105 15.96 -28.84 14.33
CA SER A 105 14.55 -28.67 14.03
C SER A 105 14.37 -28.90 12.54
N PRO A 106 13.52 -29.83 12.10
CA PRO A 106 13.05 -29.83 10.73
C PRO A 106 12.30 -28.51 10.54
N MET A 107 13.01 -27.47 10.11
CA MET A 107 12.43 -26.34 9.42
C MET A 107 11.92 -26.93 8.10
N ALA A 108 10.80 -27.68 8.19
CA ALA A 108 9.85 -27.72 7.10
C ALA A 108 9.72 -26.25 6.73
N PRO A 109 10.14 -25.85 5.50
CA PRO A 109 10.07 -24.45 5.10
C PRO A 109 8.67 -24.04 5.50
N PRO A 110 8.48 -23.09 6.45
CA PRO A 110 7.17 -22.82 7.00
C PRO A 110 6.34 -22.65 5.77
N ASN A 111 5.45 -23.60 5.50
CA ASN A 111 4.86 -23.69 4.19
C ASN A 111 4.04 -22.42 4.21
N ARG A 112 4.56 -21.34 3.63
CA ARG A 112 4.00 -20.02 3.89
C ARG A 112 2.58 -20.08 3.39
N GLU A 113 2.32 -20.87 2.36
CA GLU A 113 1.00 -21.24 1.88
C GLU A 113 0.17 -21.99 2.93
N LYS A 114 0.73 -22.93 3.70
CA LYS A 114 0.02 -23.61 4.80
C LYS A 114 -0.18 -22.73 6.04
N TRP A 115 0.78 -21.88 6.42
CA TRP A 115 0.65 -20.93 7.53
C TRP A 115 -0.25 -19.74 7.15
N TYR A 116 -0.20 -19.26 5.90
CA TYR A 116 -1.18 -18.35 5.32
C TYR A 116 -2.54 -19.04 5.20
N ALA A 117 -2.59 -20.34 4.87
CA ALA A 117 -3.83 -21.11 4.89
C ALA A 117 -4.36 -21.27 6.31
N GLU A 118 -3.52 -21.48 7.33
CA GLU A 118 -3.91 -21.65 8.73
C GLU A 118 -4.33 -20.30 9.37
N LEU A 119 -3.67 -19.20 9.04
CA LEU A 119 -4.12 -17.84 9.36
C LEU A 119 -5.44 -17.48 8.65
N ASN A 120 -5.64 -17.98 7.43
CA ASN A 120 -6.92 -17.88 6.71
C ASN A 120 -7.94 -18.97 7.08
N GLN A 121 -7.59 -19.98 7.89
CA GLN A 121 -8.50 -21.06 8.29
C GLN A 121 -9.03 -20.85 9.71
N SER A 122 -8.27 -20.18 10.59
CA SER A 122 -8.68 -19.96 11.98
C SER A 122 -9.80 -18.91 12.17
N GLN A 123 -10.26 -18.23 11.11
CA GLN A 123 -11.42 -17.32 11.19
C GLN A 123 -12.41 -17.38 10.00
N THR A 124 -12.20 -18.20 8.96
CA THR A 124 -12.61 -17.73 7.63
C THR A 124 -12.98 -18.76 6.56
N ASP A 125 -13.58 -19.92 6.89
CA ASP A 125 -14.06 -20.82 5.81
C ASP A 125 -15.45 -20.49 5.26
N ASP A 126 -16.29 -19.74 5.98
CA ASP A 126 -17.57 -19.29 5.41
C ASP A 126 -17.66 -17.76 5.28
N LEU A 127 -17.40 -17.00 6.35
CA LEU A 127 -17.71 -15.56 6.32
C LEU A 127 -16.79 -14.72 5.42
N TYR A 128 -15.46 -14.85 5.48
CA TYR A 128 -14.59 -14.07 4.57
C TYR A 128 -14.50 -14.69 3.19
N ALA A 129 -14.59 -16.01 3.03
CA ALA A 129 -14.68 -16.62 1.70
C ALA A 129 -15.97 -16.16 1.01
N ASP A 130 -17.08 -16.05 1.73
CA ASP A 130 -18.34 -15.50 1.25
C ASP A 130 -18.29 -13.99 1.06
N ILE A 131 -17.73 -13.20 1.98
CA ILE A 131 -17.54 -11.74 1.80
C ILE A 131 -16.57 -11.47 0.64
N HIS A 132 -15.44 -12.16 0.55
CA HIS A 132 -14.48 -12.04 -0.55
C HIS A 132 -15.10 -12.50 -1.87
N ARG A 133 -15.85 -13.61 -1.90
CA ARG A 133 -16.59 -14.06 -3.08
C ARG A 133 -17.70 -13.06 -3.45
N LYS A 134 -18.38 -12.46 -2.49
CA LYS A 134 -19.43 -11.46 -2.70
C LYS A 134 -18.86 -10.08 -3.09
N VAL A 135 -17.64 -9.74 -2.66
CA VAL A 135 -16.86 -8.55 -3.04
C VAL A 135 -16.24 -8.72 -4.43
N VAL A 136 -15.55 -9.84 -4.69
CA VAL A 136 -14.89 -10.18 -5.96
C VAL A 136 -15.92 -10.45 -7.06
N ASN A 137 -17.00 -11.18 -6.78
CA ASN A 137 -18.07 -11.39 -7.76
C ASN A 137 -18.97 -10.17 -7.91
N ASN A 138 -18.75 -9.09 -7.15
CA ASN A 138 -19.57 -7.89 -7.17
C ASN A 138 -21.06 -8.18 -6.86
N ARG A 139 -21.35 -9.29 -6.16
CA ARG A 139 -22.72 -9.81 -5.92
C ARG A 139 -23.32 -9.40 -4.57
N MET A 140 -22.56 -8.77 -3.65
CA MET A 140 -23.14 -8.26 -2.39
C MET A 140 -23.80 -6.90 -2.48
N TYR A 141 -23.62 -6.16 -3.57
CA TYR A 141 -24.15 -4.82 -3.66
C TYR A 141 -25.03 -4.74 -4.90
N PRO A 142 -26.34 -4.50 -4.75
CA PRO A 142 -27.27 -4.48 -5.87
C PRO A 142 -26.73 -3.59 -6.96
N ARG A 143 -26.85 -4.04 -8.21
CA ARG A 143 -26.65 -3.24 -9.43
C ARG A 143 -27.46 -1.92 -9.39
N ASP A 144 -28.42 -1.84 -8.47
CA ASP A 144 -29.23 -0.70 -8.06
C ASP A 144 -28.57 0.28 -7.05
N LEU A 145 -27.24 0.33 -6.96
CA LEU A 145 -26.56 1.37 -6.16
C LEU A 145 -27.00 2.79 -6.55
N ALA A 146 -27.35 3.00 -7.82
CA ALA A 146 -27.93 4.22 -8.35
C ALA A 146 -29.37 4.50 -7.84
N HIS A 147 -30.19 3.47 -7.67
CA HIS A 147 -31.56 3.60 -7.12
C HIS A 147 -31.55 3.73 -5.59
N ASN A 148 -30.47 3.31 -4.92
CA ASN A 148 -30.27 3.42 -3.48
C ASN A 148 -29.62 4.74 -3.03
N LEU A 149 -29.50 5.75 -3.90
CA LEU A 149 -28.98 7.08 -3.51
C LEU A 149 -29.81 7.75 -2.41
N SER A 150 -31.13 7.55 -2.42
CA SER A 150 -32.03 7.96 -1.33
C SER A 150 -31.64 7.28 -0.02
N ASN A 151 -31.39 5.97 -0.05
CA ASN A 151 -30.99 5.18 1.10
C ASN A 151 -29.63 5.62 1.66
N PHE A 152 -28.67 6.04 0.83
CA PHE A 152 -27.38 6.55 1.33
C PHE A 152 -27.48 7.90 2.01
N ARG A 153 -28.28 8.82 1.46
CA ARG A 153 -28.53 10.11 2.12
C ARG A 153 -29.26 9.88 3.44
N ASP A 154 -30.18 8.92 3.48
CA ASP A 154 -30.92 8.58 4.69
C ASP A 154 -30.05 7.92 5.75
N VAL A 155 -29.15 7.01 5.36
CA VAL A 155 -28.14 6.42 6.27
C VAL A 155 -27.19 7.50 6.79
N MET A 156 -26.72 8.43 5.95
CA MET A 156 -25.88 9.54 6.45
C MET A 156 -26.62 10.47 7.41
N LYS A 157 -27.94 10.66 7.24
CA LYS A 157 -28.73 11.54 8.10
C LYS A 157 -29.16 10.86 9.41
N ARG A 158 -29.62 9.61 9.35
CA ARG A 158 -30.32 8.90 10.45
C ARG A 158 -29.62 7.64 10.92
N GLY A 159 -28.67 7.11 10.16
CA GLY A 159 -27.95 5.88 10.51
C GLY A 159 -27.07 6.06 11.74
N ASP A 160 -26.75 4.94 12.38
CA ASP A 160 -25.77 4.93 13.47
C ASP A 160 -24.35 5.25 12.96
N ILE A 161 -23.43 5.49 13.88
CA ILE A 161 -22.03 5.80 13.53
C ILE A 161 -21.42 4.67 12.68
N GLY A 162 -21.70 3.41 13.01
CA GLY A 162 -21.16 2.26 12.31
C GLY A 162 -21.62 2.14 10.86
N ASP A 163 -22.88 2.44 10.58
CA ASP A 163 -23.50 2.40 9.25
C ASP A 163 -22.98 3.53 8.38
N LYS A 164 -22.81 4.74 8.95
CA LYS A 164 -22.15 5.86 8.25
C LYS A 164 -20.72 5.50 7.85
N GLN A 165 -19.97 4.88 8.77
CA GLN A 165 -18.61 4.43 8.51
C GLN A 165 -18.55 3.32 7.45
N ARG A 166 -19.44 2.31 7.52
CA ARG A 166 -19.55 1.26 6.49
C ARG A 166 -19.88 1.86 5.12
N LEU A 167 -20.82 2.79 5.08
CA LEU A 167 -21.21 3.50 3.86
C LEU A 167 -20.03 4.25 3.24
N LEU A 168 -19.29 5.03 4.02
CA LEU A 168 -18.09 5.73 3.54
C LEU A 168 -17.04 4.77 2.99
N GLY A 169 -16.87 3.59 3.62
CA GLY A 169 -16.00 2.53 3.11
C GLY A 169 -16.43 2.03 1.72
N VAL A 170 -17.73 1.78 1.52
CA VAL A 170 -18.28 1.35 0.23
C VAL A 170 -18.12 2.43 -0.84
N VAL A 171 -18.43 3.68 -0.51
CA VAL A 171 -18.29 4.83 -1.42
C VAL A 171 -16.83 5.02 -1.84
N ALA A 172 -15.88 4.86 -0.92
CA ALA A 172 -14.45 4.98 -1.22
C ALA A 172 -13.91 3.85 -2.13
N LEU A 173 -14.58 2.69 -2.16
CA LEU A 173 -14.21 1.55 -3.02
C LEU A 173 -14.86 1.61 -4.40
N LYS A 174 -16.09 2.11 -4.50
CA LYS A 174 -16.88 2.17 -5.74
C LYS A 174 -17.43 3.57 -5.95
N TYR A 175 -16.52 4.50 -6.13
CA TYR A 175 -16.87 5.89 -6.28
C TYR A 175 -17.67 6.15 -7.57
N ASP A 176 -18.72 6.95 -7.42
CA ASP A 176 -19.52 7.55 -8.48
C ASP A 176 -19.65 9.03 -8.10
N ARG A 177 -19.61 9.94 -9.08
CA ARG A 177 -19.72 11.39 -8.86
C ARG A 177 -20.90 11.77 -7.98
N ARG A 178 -22.01 11.03 -8.07
CA ARG A 178 -23.24 11.27 -7.28
C ARG A 178 -23.04 11.08 -5.78
N PHE A 179 -21.97 10.40 -5.35
CA PHE A 179 -21.60 10.26 -3.95
C PHE A 179 -20.74 11.40 -3.42
N LEU A 180 -20.18 12.27 -4.27
CA LEU A 180 -19.38 13.41 -3.79
C LEU A 180 -20.12 14.27 -2.75
N PRO A 181 -21.40 14.65 -2.96
CA PRO A 181 -22.14 15.40 -1.94
C PRO A 181 -22.32 14.64 -0.62
N VAL A 182 -22.37 13.31 -0.67
CA VAL A 182 -22.48 12.45 0.53
C VAL A 182 -21.17 12.50 1.32
N ILE A 183 -20.02 12.40 0.65
CA ILE A 183 -18.70 12.54 1.29
C ILE A 183 -18.55 13.94 1.88
N LEU A 184 -18.90 14.98 1.13
CA LEU A 184 -18.82 16.37 1.60
C LEU A 184 -19.75 16.61 2.79
N SER A 185 -20.94 16.02 2.81
CA SER A 185 -21.82 16.06 3.98
C SER A 185 -21.22 15.33 5.19
N ALA A 186 -20.52 14.22 4.97
CA ALA A 186 -19.91 13.42 6.03
C ALA A 186 -18.68 14.10 6.65
N LEU A 187 -17.98 14.97 5.91
CA LEU A 187 -16.91 15.81 6.47
C LEU A 187 -17.41 16.75 7.58
N ASN A 188 -18.70 17.11 7.54
CA ASN A 188 -19.37 17.95 8.53
C ASN A 188 -20.24 17.14 9.52
N ASP A 189 -20.06 15.82 9.59
CA ASP A 189 -20.84 14.97 10.51
C ASP A 189 -20.51 15.32 11.98
N PRO A 190 -21.49 15.32 12.90
CA PRO A 190 -21.24 15.60 14.31
C PRO A 190 -20.26 14.61 14.96
N ALA A 191 -20.22 13.36 14.51
CA ALA A 191 -19.33 12.34 15.07
C ALA A 191 -17.89 12.49 14.54
N PRO A 192 -16.87 12.69 15.41
CA PRO A 192 -15.48 12.85 14.98
C PRO A 192 -14.93 11.67 14.15
N SER A 193 -15.32 10.44 14.50
CA SER A 193 -14.88 9.23 13.80
C SER A 193 -15.40 9.15 12.35
N VAL A 194 -16.60 9.67 12.08
CA VAL A 194 -17.18 9.76 10.73
C VAL A 194 -16.44 10.81 9.91
N ARG A 195 -16.12 11.98 10.50
CA ARG A 195 -15.35 13.04 9.83
C ARG A 195 -13.96 12.57 9.41
N VAL A 196 -13.24 11.90 10.31
CA VAL A 196 -11.90 11.36 10.01
C VAL A 196 -11.96 10.35 8.86
N GLN A 197 -12.94 9.46 8.86
CA GLN A 197 -13.08 8.49 7.79
C GLN A 197 -13.50 9.14 6.46
N ALA A 198 -14.37 10.15 6.50
CA ALA A 198 -14.77 10.92 5.32
C ALA A 198 -13.57 11.65 4.72
N ALA A 199 -12.72 12.27 5.56
CA ALA A 199 -11.48 12.91 5.12
C ALA A 199 -10.52 11.90 4.48
N ALA A 200 -10.32 10.74 5.11
CA ALA A 200 -9.48 9.68 4.54
C ALA A 200 -10.01 9.18 3.18
N ALA A 201 -11.33 8.99 3.06
CA ALA A 201 -11.99 8.62 1.80
C ALA A 201 -11.81 9.70 0.72
N TYR A 202 -12.04 10.98 1.07
CA TYR A 202 -11.89 12.12 0.18
C TYR A 202 -10.44 12.23 -0.34
N THR A 203 -9.45 12.25 0.55
CA THR A 203 -8.03 12.35 0.18
C THR A 203 -7.59 11.16 -0.67
N LYS A 204 -8.05 9.94 -0.36
CA LYS A 204 -7.75 8.75 -1.17
C LYS A 204 -8.27 8.90 -2.60
N LEU A 205 -9.53 9.31 -2.76
CA LEU A 205 -10.15 9.51 -4.08
C LEU A 205 -9.48 10.65 -4.85
N GLN A 206 -9.21 11.77 -4.19
CA GLN A 206 -8.50 12.90 -4.78
C GLN A 206 -7.11 12.46 -5.30
N ASN A 207 -6.34 11.73 -4.50
CA ASN A 207 -5.03 11.21 -4.90
C ASN A 207 -5.13 10.22 -6.05
N GLN A 208 -6.14 9.35 -6.05
CA GLN A 208 -6.38 8.40 -7.13
C GLN A 208 -6.65 9.13 -8.46
N PHE A 209 -7.57 10.10 -8.49
CA PHE A 209 -7.87 10.85 -9.70
C PHE A 209 -6.75 11.80 -10.12
N ARG A 210 -5.97 12.32 -9.17
CA ARG A 210 -4.74 13.07 -9.48
C ARG A 210 -3.70 12.19 -10.17
N ALA A 211 -3.48 10.97 -9.69
CA ALA A 211 -2.55 10.02 -10.33
C ALA A 211 -3.03 9.59 -11.72
N GLN A 212 -4.34 9.38 -11.89
CA GLN A 212 -4.93 9.09 -13.20
C GLN A 212 -4.74 10.25 -14.18
N ARG A 213 -4.95 11.49 -13.74
CA ARG A 213 -4.68 12.68 -14.53
C ARG A 213 -3.21 12.77 -14.96
N MET A 214 -2.27 12.63 -14.02
CA MET A 214 -0.84 12.69 -14.35
C MET A 214 -0.46 11.62 -15.38
N THR A 215 -1.04 10.42 -15.27
CA THR A 215 -0.85 9.35 -16.27
C THR A 215 -1.38 9.78 -17.65
N LEU A 216 -2.59 10.35 -17.68
CA LEU A 216 -3.23 10.82 -18.90
C LEU A 216 -2.49 11.99 -19.56
N GLU A 217 -1.90 12.90 -18.78
CA GLU A 217 -1.08 14.02 -19.27
C GLU A 217 0.24 13.52 -19.88
N ALA A 218 0.87 12.50 -19.27
CA ALA A 218 2.11 11.91 -19.77
C ALA A 218 1.91 10.98 -20.99
N GLU A 219 0.69 10.51 -21.23
CA GLU A 219 0.39 9.67 -22.39
C GLU A 219 0.48 10.48 -23.70
N PRO A 220 1.22 9.96 -24.72
CA PRO A 220 1.32 10.61 -26.02
C PRO A 220 -0.06 10.66 -26.70
N PHE A 221 -0.16 11.50 -27.73
CA PHE A 221 -1.35 11.55 -28.58
C PHE A 221 -1.61 10.16 -29.19
N PRO A 222 -2.86 9.66 -29.17
CA PRO A 222 -3.14 8.30 -29.57
C PRO A 222 -2.96 8.14 -31.08
N GLU A 223 -2.28 7.07 -31.49
CA GLU A 223 -2.08 6.73 -32.91
C GLU A 223 -3.20 5.83 -33.44
N THR A 224 -3.94 5.17 -32.53
CA THR A 224 -4.99 4.21 -32.87
C THR A 224 -6.33 4.59 -32.26
N HIS A 225 -7.43 4.21 -32.93
CA HIS A 225 -8.79 4.41 -32.43
C HIS A 225 -9.04 3.76 -31.06
N ALA A 226 -8.40 2.62 -30.77
CA ALA A 226 -8.53 1.94 -29.49
C ALA A 226 -7.88 2.74 -28.35
N GLN A 227 -6.69 3.32 -28.59
CA GLN A 227 -6.03 4.22 -27.64
C GLN A 227 -6.84 5.51 -27.46
N ALA A 228 -7.32 6.12 -28.54
CA ALA A 228 -8.15 7.32 -28.48
C ALA A 228 -9.43 7.08 -27.66
N LYS A 229 -10.12 5.95 -27.91
CA LYS A 229 -11.31 5.56 -27.12
C LYS A 229 -10.98 5.41 -25.63
N ARG A 230 -9.84 4.80 -25.28
CA ARG A 230 -9.39 4.66 -23.90
C ARG A 230 -9.10 6.03 -23.27
N GLN A 231 -8.32 6.87 -23.93
CA GLN A 231 -7.98 8.20 -23.40
C GLN A 231 -9.22 9.08 -23.24
N ILE A 232 -10.12 9.11 -24.22
CA ILE A 232 -11.40 9.85 -24.12
C ILE A 232 -12.20 9.38 -22.90
N ARG A 233 -12.29 8.05 -22.69
CA ARG A 233 -12.98 7.52 -21.51
C ARG A 233 -12.30 7.96 -20.21
N GLN A 234 -10.96 7.91 -20.15
CA GLN A 234 -10.20 8.35 -18.98
C GLN A 234 -10.36 9.87 -18.74
N CYS A 235 -10.34 10.71 -19.78
CA CYS A 235 -10.65 12.13 -19.69
C CYS A 235 -12.03 12.35 -19.08
N CYS A 236 -13.06 11.67 -19.61
CA CYS A 236 -14.43 11.77 -19.10
C CYS A 236 -14.53 11.33 -17.64
N GLU A 237 -13.90 10.21 -17.26
CA GLU A 237 -13.89 9.72 -15.87
C GLU A 237 -13.23 10.72 -14.90
N VAL A 238 -12.10 11.34 -15.30
CA VAL A 238 -11.41 12.35 -14.49
C VAL A 238 -12.23 13.65 -14.40
N LEU A 239 -12.81 14.12 -15.51
CA LEU A 239 -13.68 15.31 -15.53
C LEU A 239 -14.96 15.11 -14.72
N GLU A 240 -15.58 13.92 -14.81
CA GLU A 240 -16.75 13.59 -14.01
C GLU A 240 -16.41 13.31 -12.54
N SER A 241 -15.13 13.19 -12.15
CA SER A 241 -14.76 12.89 -10.76
C SER A 241 -15.17 13.98 -9.76
N GLY A 242 -15.17 15.24 -10.17
CA GLY A 242 -15.47 16.39 -9.30
C GLY A 242 -14.34 16.81 -8.35
N PHE A 243 -13.14 16.23 -8.49
CA PHE A 243 -11.97 16.55 -7.66
C PHE A 243 -10.93 17.46 -8.34
N GLN A 244 -11.20 17.92 -9.57
CA GLN A 244 -10.24 18.70 -10.36
C GLN A 244 -10.48 20.20 -10.20
N ASP A 245 -9.40 20.96 -10.21
CA ASP A 245 -9.45 22.43 -10.26
C ASP A 245 -9.95 22.92 -11.61
N HIS A 246 -10.38 24.18 -11.66
CA HIS A 246 -10.97 24.76 -12.86
C HIS A 246 -10.03 24.74 -14.07
N SER A 247 -8.78 25.20 -13.90
CA SER A 247 -7.76 25.20 -14.96
C SER A 247 -7.45 23.81 -15.49
N VAL A 248 -7.47 22.80 -14.61
CA VAL A 248 -7.26 21.40 -14.98
C VAL A 248 -8.44 20.88 -15.80
N CYS A 249 -9.67 21.28 -15.45
CA CYS A 249 -10.85 20.92 -16.23
C CYS A 249 -10.74 21.49 -17.65
N GLU A 250 -10.36 22.77 -17.79
CA GLU A 250 -10.19 23.42 -19.10
C GLU A 250 -9.15 22.71 -19.97
N ALA A 251 -7.98 22.38 -19.44
CA ALA A 251 -6.95 21.65 -20.18
C ALA A 251 -7.42 20.24 -20.62
N LEU A 252 -8.16 19.54 -19.76
CA LEU A 252 -8.72 18.22 -20.09
C LEU A 252 -9.85 18.30 -21.12
N ILE A 253 -10.65 19.37 -21.08
CA ILE A 253 -11.69 19.66 -22.07
C ILE A 253 -11.06 19.94 -23.43
N GLU A 254 -10.03 20.79 -23.50
CA GLU A 254 -9.31 21.09 -24.73
C GLU A 254 -8.72 19.80 -25.33
N LYS A 255 -8.05 18.99 -24.51
CA LYS A 255 -7.54 17.67 -24.94
C LYS A 255 -8.66 16.77 -25.45
N LEU A 256 -9.82 16.75 -24.77
CA LEU A 256 -10.99 15.96 -25.20
C LEU A 256 -11.53 16.44 -26.55
N GLU A 257 -11.59 17.75 -26.79
CA GLU A 257 -12.05 18.33 -28.06
C GLU A 257 -11.12 17.96 -29.22
N ILE A 258 -9.79 18.05 -29.02
CA ILE A 258 -8.80 17.64 -30.03
C ILE A 258 -8.96 16.15 -30.35
N LEU A 259 -9.07 15.30 -29.32
CA LEU A 259 -9.28 13.85 -29.50
C LEU A 259 -10.61 13.56 -30.22
N TRP A 260 -11.67 14.29 -29.89
CA TRP A 260 -12.99 14.13 -30.49
C TRP A 260 -13.02 14.59 -31.95
N ALA A 261 -12.34 15.69 -32.29
CA ALA A 261 -12.22 16.17 -33.66
C ALA A 261 -11.50 15.14 -34.55
N HIS A 262 -10.44 14.51 -34.02
CA HIS A 262 -9.65 13.55 -34.80
C HIS A 262 -10.29 12.16 -34.90
N PHE A 263 -10.92 11.67 -33.82
CA PHE A 263 -11.41 10.28 -33.76
C PHE A 263 -12.93 10.14 -33.61
N GLY A 264 -13.67 11.21 -33.30
CA GLY A 264 -15.08 11.16 -32.87
C GLY A 264 -16.02 10.53 -33.89
N ALA A 265 -15.78 10.72 -35.19
CA ALA A 265 -16.58 10.10 -36.26
C ALA A 265 -16.60 8.56 -36.19
N SER A 266 -15.50 7.96 -35.74
CA SER A 266 -15.33 6.50 -35.65
C SER A 266 -15.86 5.90 -34.34
N ILE A 267 -16.06 6.71 -33.30
CA ILE A 267 -16.42 6.23 -31.96
C ILE A 267 -17.94 6.05 -31.91
N GLN A 268 -18.40 4.82 -32.11
CA GLN A 268 -19.82 4.45 -32.02
C GLN A 268 -20.32 4.22 -30.59
N ASP A 269 -19.47 4.37 -29.57
CA ASP A 269 -19.84 4.11 -28.18
C ASP A 269 -20.83 5.17 -27.67
N PRO A 270 -22.10 4.79 -27.38
CA PRO A 270 -23.13 5.74 -26.99
C PRO A 270 -22.86 6.36 -25.62
N LEU A 271 -22.18 5.64 -24.72
CA LEU A 271 -21.85 6.15 -23.38
C LEU A 271 -20.84 7.27 -23.45
N ILE A 272 -19.83 7.12 -24.31
CA ILE A 272 -18.81 8.16 -24.53
C ILE A 272 -19.45 9.40 -25.15
N ARG A 273 -20.28 9.23 -26.20
CA ARG A 273 -21.01 10.36 -26.81
C ARG A 273 -21.87 11.10 -25.79
N ALA A 274 -22.61 10.37 -24.96
CA ALA A 274 -23.45 10.95 -23.92
C ALA A 274 -22.60 11.71 -22.88
N ALA A 275 -21.46 11.15 -22.45
CA ALA A 275 -20.55 11.79 -21.51
C ALA A 275 -19.96 13.10 -22.10
N CYS A 276 -19.42 13.06 -23.33
CA CYS A 276 -18.89 14.25 -23.99
C CYS A 276 -19.96 15.34 -24.15
N LYS A 277 -21.18 14.97 -24.57
CA LYS A 277 -22.30 15.92 -24.69
C LYS A 277 -22.69 16.54 -23.35
N ARG A 278 -22.74 15.73 -22.27
CA ARG A 278 -22.99 16.23 -20.91
C ARG A 278 -21.90 17.20 -20.46
N LEU A 279 -20.64 16.86 -20.71
CA LEU A 279 -19.51 17.73 -20.38
C LEU A 279 -19.64 19.05 -21.13
N GLN A 280 -19.83 19.04 -22.45
CA GLN A 280 -20.04 20.24 -23.26
C GLN A 280 -21.15 21.16 -22.73
N THR A 281 -22.26 20.60 -22.23
CA THR A 281 -23.33 21.41 -21.60
C THR A 281 -22.97 21.96 -20.22
N GLN A 282 -22.02 21.35 -19.51
CA GLN A 282 -21.54 21.77 -18.19
C GLN A 282 -20.39 22.77 -18.27
N ILE A 283 -19.60 22.78 -19.36
CA ILE A 283 -18.44 23.68 -19.54
C ILE A 283 -18.81 25.14 -19.29
N PRO A 284 -19.88 25.72 -19.89
CA PRO A 284 -20.20 27.14 -19.69
C PRO A 284 -20.53 27.48 -18.24
N LYS A 285 -21.02 26.50 -17.46
CA LYS A 285 -21.32 26.68 -16.03
C LYS A 285 -20.06 26.57 -15.17
N LEU A 286 -19.05 25.86 -15.65
CA LEU A 286 -17.76 25.70 -14.96
C LEU A 286 -16.83 26.88 -15.27
N SER A 287 -16.89 27.45 -16.48
CA SER A 287 -16.06 28.58 -16.94
C SER A 287 -16.62 29.97 -16.60
N SER A 288 -17.84 30.06 -16.08
CA SER A 288 -18.22 31.28 -15.36
C SER A 288 -17.28 31.41 -14.16
N PRO A 289 -16.48 32.49 -14.05
CA PRO A 289 -15.70 32.72 -12.85
C PRO A 289 -16.68 32.63 -11.70
N ARG A 290 -16.45 31.63 -10.84
CA ARG A 290 -17.24 31.44 -9.64
C ARG A 290 -16.97 32.70 -8.84
N GLU A 291 -17.85 33.70 -8.94
CA GLU A 291 -17.77 34.92 -8.14
C GLU A 291 -17.35 34.48 -6.77
N GLU A 292 -16.16 34.92 -6.36
CA GLU A 292 -15.46 34.47 -5.16
C GLU A 292 -16.42 34.63 -3.98
N SER A 293 -17.21 33.60 -3.71
CA SER A 293 -18.00 33.55 -2.50
C SER A 293 -16.92 33.38 -1.43
N SER A 294 -16.60 34.50 -0.80
CA SER A 294 -15.64 34.74 0.28
C SER A 294 -15.72 33.75 1.46
N GLY A 295 -16.54 32.70 1.38
CA GLY A 295 -16.70 31.64 2.37
C GLY A 295 -16.00 30.31 2.05
N SER A 296 -15.28 30.15 0.92
CA SER A 296 -14.41 28.97 0.73
C SER A 296 -13.09 29.15 1.48
N GLN A 297 -13.16 29.38 2.79
CA GLN A 297 -12.01 29.15 3.65
C GLN A 297 -11.57 27.71 3.46
N ASP A 298 -10.36 27.59 2.96
CA ASP A 298 -9.63 26.37 2.68
C ASP A 298 -9.85 25.36 3.81
N LEU A 299 -10.67 24.32 3.56
CA LEU A 299 -10.93 23.25 4.53
C LEU A 299 -9.61 22.60 5.01
N THR A 300 -8.54 22.72 4.21
CA THR A 300 -7.18 22.34 4.57
C THR A 300 -6.62 23.20 5.71
N THR A 301 -6.90 24.51 5.73
CA THR A 301 -6.53 25.41 6.83
C THR A 301 -7.39 25.20 8.07
N MET A 302 -8.68 24.87 7.92
CA MET A 302 -9.57 24.61 9.05
C MET A 302 -9.20 23.34 9.82
N PHE A 303 -8.81 22.26 9.14
CA PHE A 303 -8.29 21.05 9.80
C PHE A 303 -6.88 21.23 10.42
N LEU A 304 -6.09 22.18 9.93
CA LEU A 304 -4.78 22.51 10.52
C LEU A 304 -4.91 23.47 11.72
N ALA A 305 -5.94 24.31 11.76
CA ALA A 305 -6.21 25.21 12.90
C ALA A 305 -6.69 24.44 14.13
N ASP A 306 -7.53 23.41 13.95
CA ASP A 306 -8.07 22.61 15.05
C ASP A 306 -7.00 21.73 15.73
N ARG A 307 -5.91 21.42 15.03
CA ARG A 307 -4.77 20.66 15.59
C ARG A 307 -3.87 21.50 16.51
N LYS A 308 -3.97 22.83 16.49
CA LYS A 308 -3.20 23.73 17.37
C LYS A 308 -3.87 24.04 18.71
N LEU A 309 -5.13 23.63 18.93
CA LEU A 309 -5.88 23.93 20.15
C LEU A 309 -5.91 22.78 21.18
N GLY A 310 -5.19 21.67 20.93
CA GLY A 310 -5.22 20.47 21.79
C GLY A 310 -4.00 20.24 22.69
N VAL A 311 -3.11 21.22 22.90
CA VAL A 311 -1.94 21.09 23.79
C VAL A 311 -1.90 22.26 24.76
N SER A 312 -2.79 22.24 25.76
CA SER A 312 -2.65 23.03 26.98
C SER A 312 -3.45 22.40 28.12
N HIS A 313 -2.74 21.96 29.16
CA HIS A 313 -3.19 21.39 30.44
C HIS A 313 -3.79 19.97 30.34
N GLU A 314 -3.30 18.94 31.03
CA GLU A 314 -2.65 18.82 32.35
C GLU A 314 -1.28 18.12 32.32
#